data_AF-A0A8S1M7X4-F1
#
_entry.id   AF-A0A8S1M7X4-F1
#
_cell.length_a   1.000
_cell.length_b   1.000
_cell.length_c   1.000
_cell.angle_alpha   90.00
_cell.angle_beta   90.00
_cell.angle_gamma   90.00
#
_symmetry.space_group_name_H-M   'P 1'
#
loop_
_entity.id
_entity.type
_entity.pdbx_description
1 polymer ?
#
loop_
_entity_poly.entity_id
_entity_poly.type
_entity_poly.pdbx_seq_one_letter_code
_entity_poly.pdbx_strand_id
1 'polypeptide(L)'
;MFIILFQIITTTFAFPDVTLSFGTLMPKQKDPEENLPAIVYENNQMNSYFDYDQFPLLSCCPTNLTKYKVDTHNLHGHGKQKFTLPLTIKNNEDKTIILRQLTISDYLDYQEISVAPKLSSLPIIEPHQTIVVEFIHSCERQINNSNYWSIQNVFIRFQDFQGLNFQYQFICDSNFHPKRFDWSNIILITFDSVVIIILATFGKIYSFRISFVTPAKRRQFQEQNIQNVDLSPFQGFYLYWPQALVYMALLLIALFTSMSYKEKAEKIIKILVYIICLFTSFHFFNEIFGKFRNTLTFLAEKIYCLKIRDYLSIILSTLLIFFYLYYEQPWFVSNMLSICILGSLIKLFKITSLKNALQFFVPLMIVDIFCSIYLSQTVRYEWDSVALRYFNTPLSAQFPYFRYIYKKKCAWVSIFNLLFPGFFLGYVNRFDKHKQTYVYEIIAFFGLLVGLIFWVLIQYIFSFPLPTSIFTEVLMILTTALVAVQRNEFNIFYTGNFYDQILMDPFKNDIALQEPTTLEMFGLGSTTQVIKKDTTQQQDLVSRGDQGLIFNSQLFVGLASINRPQQQSNVLQSKSQYQYHNY
;
A
#
# COMPACT_ATOMS: atom_id res chain seq x y z
N MET A 1 -32.23 -3.03 5.31
CA MET A 1 -31.59 -2.52 4.08
C MET A 1 -30.38 -3.36 3.65
N PHE A 2 -29.43 -3.69 4.53
CA PHE A 2 -28.29 -4.58 4.21
C PHE A 2 -28.69 -5.98 3.73
N ILE A 3 -29.67 -6.61 4.39
CA ILE A 3 -30.20 -7.93 3.99
C ILE A 3 -30.89 -7.84 2.61
N ILE A 4 -31.56 -6.72 2.33
CA ILE A 4 -32.26 -6.48 1.07
C ILE A 4 -31.27 -6.19 -0.05
N LEU A 5 -30.20 -5.44 0.20
CA LEU A 5 -29.13 -5.20 -0.78
C LEU A 5 -28.34 -6.49 -1.04
N PHE A 6 -28.07 -7.29 0.00
CA PHE A 6 -27.47 -8.62 -0.12
C PHE A 6 -28.39 -9.56 -0.91
N GLN A 7 -29.70 -9.58 -0.61
CA GLN A 7 -30.68 -10.33 -1.39
C GLN A 7 -30.75 -9.88 -2.83
N ILE A 8 -30.82 -8.57 -3.12
CA ILE A 8 -30.86 -8.02 -4.48
C ILE A 8 -29.57 -8.40 -5.23
N ILE A 9 -28.39 -8.30 -4.62
CA ILE A 9 -27.14 -8.74 -5.25
C ILE A 9 -27.16 -10.25 -5.52
N THR A 10 -27.69 -11.06 -4.61
CA THR A 10 -27.82 -12.52 -4.82
C THR A 10 -28.93 -12.92 -5.80
N THR A 11 -29.95 -12.09 -6.02
CA THR A 11 -31.12 -12.42 -6.86
C THR A 11 -31.08 -11.78 -8.25
N THR A 12 -30.45 -10.61 -8.42
CA THR A 12 -30.29 -9.98 -9.75
C THR A 12 -29.11 -10.55 -10.54
N PHE A 13 -28.08 -11.05 -9.86
CA PHE A 13 -27.16 -12.04 -10.44
C PHE A 13 -27.76 -13.42 -10.21
N ALA A 14 -28.69 -13.81 -11.07
CA ALA A 14 -29.12 -15.20 -11.16
C ALA A 14 -27.89 -16.05 -11.52
N PHE A 15 -27.16 -16.50 -10.51
CA PHE A 15 -26.26 -17.64 -10.63
C PHE A 15 -27.13 -18.80 -11.10
N PRO A 16 -26.91 -19.35 -12.31
CA PRO A 16 -27.68 -20.50 -12.76
C PRO A 16 -27.48 -21.63 -11.74
N ASP A 17 -28.54 -21.98 -11.01
CA ASP A 17 -28.65 -23.09 -10.06
C ASP A 17 -27.38 -23.44 -9.27
N VAL A 18 -26.73 -22.43 -8.68
CA VAL A 18 -25.79 -22.69 -7.59
C VAL A 18 -26.63 -22.83 -6.33
N THR A 19 -27.18 -24.03 -6.14
CA THR A 19 -27.59 -24.47 -4.81
C THR A 19 -26.40 -24.23 -3.88
N LEU A 20 -26.53 -23.24 -2.97
CA LEU A 20 -25.65 -23.00 -1.81
C LEU A 20 -25.74 -24.17 -0.81
N SER A 21 -25.79 -25.40 -1.30
CA SER A 21 -25.13 -26.48 -0.58
C SER A 21 -23.66 -26.09 -0.56
N PHE A 22 -23.01 -26.19 0.59
CA PHE A 22 -21.55 -26.41 0.64
C PHE A 22 -21.23 -27.79 0.02
N GLY A 23 -21.77 -28.05 -1.17
CA GLY A 23 -21.60 -29.24 -1.96
C GLY A 23 -20.11 -29.39 -2.21
N THR A 24 -19.63 -30.59 -1.92
CA THR A 24 -18.31 -31.13 -2.24
C THR A 24 -17.41 -30.08 -2.89
N LEU A 25 -16.62 -29.39 -2.06
CA LEU A 25 -15.52 -28.48 -2.43
C LEU A 25 -15.15 -28.72 -3.89
N MET A 26 -15.46 -27.76 -4.77
CA MET A 26 -15.15 -27.90 -6.20
C MET A 26 -13.76 -28.50 -6.33
N PRO A 27 -13.58 -29.57 -7.13
CA PRO A 27 -12.30 -30.25 -7.22
C PRO A 27 -11.25 -29.20 -7.53
N LYS A 28 -10.25 -29.08 -6.64
CA LYS A 28 -9.19 -28.06 -6.72
C LYS A 28 -8.76 -27.95 -8.17
N GLN A 29 -9.01 -26.80 -8.79
CA GLN A 29 -8.66 -26.58 -10.19
C GLN A 29 -7.17 -26.90 -10.36
N LYS A 30 -6.85 -27.91 -11.20
CA LYS A 30 -5.46 -28.24 -11.53
C LYS A 30 -4.86 -27.01 -12.20
N ASP A 31 -3.61 -26.68 -11.83
CA ASP A 31 -2.89 -25.56 -12.46
C ASP A 31 -2.80 -25.91 -13.96
N PRO A 32 -3.35 -25.09 -14.88
CA PRO A 32 -3.32 -25.40 -16.31
C PRO A 32 -1.89 -25.51 -16.85
N GLU A 33 -0.89 -25.04 -16.09
CA GLU A 33 0.53 -25.10 -16.41
C GLU A 33 1.27 -26.27 -15.73
N GLU A 34 0.56 -27.10 -14.95
CA GLU A 34 1.12 -28.28 -14.28
C GLU A 34 0.95 -29.52 -15.17
N ASN A 35 2.05 -30.21 -15.43
CA ASN A 35 2.09 -31.40 -16.31
C ASN A 35 1.66 -31.09 -17.76
N LEU A 36 2.04 -29.90 -18.26
CA LEU A 36 1.91 -29.53 -19.68
C LEU A 36 2.63 -30.55 -20.60
N PRO A 37 2.23 -30.65 -21.87
CA PRO A 37 2.85 -31.56 -22.82
C PRO A 37 4.37 -31.34 -22.89
N ALA A 38 5.11 -32.44 -22.83
CA ALA A 38 6.56 -32.52 -22.83
C ALA A 38 7.27 -31.95 -24.07
N ILE A 39 6.54 -31.41 -25.06
CA ILE A 39 7.09 -30.98 -26.35
C ILE A 39 7.79 -29.64 -26.18
N VAL A 40 9.12 -29.64 -26.17
CA VAL A 40 9.96 -28.45 -25.98
C VAL A 40 10.23 -27.73 -27.30
N TYR A 41 10.34 -28.48 -28.39
CA TYR A 41 10.71 -27.96 -29.70
C TYR A 41 9.88 -28.63 -30.79
N GLU A 42 9.21 -27.81 -31.61
CA GLU A 42 8.40 -28.24 -32.75
C GLU A 42 8.43 -27.15 -33.83
N ASN A 43 8.45 -27.53 -35.12
CA ASN A 43 8.40 -26.57 -36.26
C ASN A 43 9.49 -25.49 -36.23
N ASN A 44 10.73 -25.84 -35.87
CA ASN A 44 11.86 -24.93 -35.74
C ASN A 44 11.72 -23.81 -34.70
N GLN A 45 10.69 -23.89 -33.87
CA GLN A 45 10.44 -22.92 -32.82
C GLN A 45 10.46 -23.63 -31.49
N MET A 46 11.02 -22.96 -30.49
CA MET A 46 10.83 -23.39 -29.12
C MET A 46 9.35 -23.22 -28.80
N ASN A 47 8.77 -24.22 -28.13
CA ASN A 47 7.42 -24.09 -27.64
C ASN A 47 7.39 -22.92 -26.65
N SER A 48 6.42 -22.01 -26.79
CA SER A 48 6.34 -20.77 -26.01
C SER A 48 6.27 -20.99 -24.50
N TYR A 49 5.92 -22.20 -24.06
CA TYR A 49 5.98 -22.59 -22.64
C TYR A 49 7.40 -22.82 -22.11
N PHE A 50 8.41 -22.85 -22.97
CA PHE A 50 9.83 -23.05 -22.67
C PHE A 50 10.71 -21.90 -23.16
N ASP A 51 10.19 -21.08 -24.07
CA ASP A 51 10.84 -19.91 -24.68
C ASP A 51 10.92 -18.74 -23.68
N TYR A 52 11.86 -18.86 -22.75
CA TYR A 52 12.18 -17.80 -21.80
C TYR A 52 13.53 -17.20 -22.15
N ASP A 53 13.49 -16.20 -23.03
CA ASP A 53 14.57 -15.23 -23.12
C ASP A 53 14.85 -14.66 -21.72
N GLN A 54 16.14 -14.44 -21.47
CA GLN A 54 16.73 -14.08 -20.18
C GLN A 54 15.78 -13.24 -19.33
N PHE A 55 15.51 -13.72 -18.10
CA PHE A 55 14.67 -13.04 -17.12
C PHE A 55 14.83 -11.52 -17.22
N PRO A 56 13.78 -10.74 -17.59
CA PRO A 56 13.90 -9.29 -17.57
C PRO A 56 14.17 -8.90 -16.11
N LEU A 57 15.45 -8.61 -15.82
CA LEU A 57 15.99 -8.42 -14.46
C LEU A 57 15.25 -7.31 -13.69
N LEU A 58 14.60 -6.42 -14.43
CA LEU A 58 13.91 -5.25 -13.90
C LEU A 58 12.40 -5.44 -13.72
N SER A 59 11.79 -6.51 -14.24
CA SER A 59 10.34 -6.72 -14.18
C SER A 59 9.93 -7.77 -13.13
N CYS A 60 8.92 -7.44 -12.35
CA CYS A 60 8.33 -8.32 -11.33
C CYS A 60 7.30 -9.32 -11.87
N CYS A 61 7.04 -9.34 -13.19
CA CYS A 61 6.14 -10.29 -13.81
C CYS A 61 6.47 -11.73 -13.38
N PRO A 62 5.51 -12.48 -12.78
CA PRO A 62 5.73 -13.88 -12.44
C PRO A 62 6.06 -14.65 -13.72
N THR A 63 6.98 -15.60 -13.62
CA THR A 63 7.35 -16.44 -14.76
C THR A 63 6.35 -17.56 -14.93
N ASN A 64 5.94 -17.81 -16.18
CA ASN A 64 5.09 -18.93 -16.54
C ASN A 64 5.90 -20.22 -16.78
N LEU A 65 6.98 -20.44 -16.03
CA LEU A 65 7.84 -21.62 -16.24
C LEU A 65 7.00 -22.89 -16.24
N THR A 66 7.28 -23.79 -17.20
CA THR A 66 6.64 -25.11 -17.24
C THR A 66 6.97 -25.88 -15.96
N LYS A 67 5.94 -26.48 -15.35
CA LYS A 67 6.05 -27.14 -14.04
C LYS A 67 5.85 -28.64 -14.17
N TYR A 68 6.75 -29.34 -13.50
CA TYR A 68 6.64 -30.77 -13.28
C TYR A 68 6.63 -31.05 -11.79
N LYS A 69 5.54 -31.67 -11.34
CA LYS A 69 5.34 -32.01 -9.94
C LYS A 69 5.21 -33.52 -9.82
N VAL A 70 5.87 -34.06 -8.80
CA VAL A 70 5.72 -35.46 -8.44
C VAL A 70 4.35 -35.68 -7.77
N ASP A 71 3.49 -36.47 -8.42
CA ASP A 71 2.14 -36.78 -7.92
C ASP A 71 2.14 -37.86 -6.82
N THR A 72 3.10 -38.79 -6.83
CA THR A 72 3.18 -39.89 -5.84
C THR A 72 4.61 -40.08 -5.32
N HIS A 73 4.78 -39.90 -4.02
CA HIS A 73 6.02 -40.26 -3.33
C HIS A 73 5.96 -41.69 -2.80
N ASN A 74 6.99 -42.49 -3.11
CA ASN A 74 7.18 -43.78 -2.46
C ASN A 74 7.70 -43.61 -1.03
N LEU A 75 6.80 -43.45 -0.07
CA LEU A 75 7.13 -43.17 1.34
C LEU A 75 7.94 -44.28 2.04
N HIS A 76 8.09 -45.47 1.43
CA HIS A 76 8.81 -46.60 2.02
C HIS A 76 10.28 -46.67 1.58
N GLY A 77 11.21 -46.51 2.53
CA GLY A 77 12.65 -46.79 2.42
C GLY A 77 13.55 -45.55 2.55
N HIS A 78 14.82 -45.76 2.91
CA HIS A 78 15.86 -44.71 2.98
C HIS A 78 16.49 -44.47 1.59
N GLY A 79 16.82 -43.22 1.24
CA GLY A 79 17.59 -42.87 0.02
C GLY A 79 16.99 -41.79 -0.87
N LYS A 80 17.52 -41.65 -2.10
CA LYS A 80 17.04 -40.72 -3.14
C LYS A 80 15.94 -41.39 -3.99
N GLN A 81 14.85 -40.70 -4.28
CA GLN A 81 13.86 -41.11 -5.28
C GLN A 81 14.23 -40.55 -6.64
N LYS A 82 14.20 -41.40 -7.66
CA LYS A 82 14.45 -41.01 -9.03
C LYS A 82 13.14 -40.82 -9.75
N PHE A 83 12.95 -39.65 -10.35
CA PHE A 83 11.80 -39.33 -11.19
C PHE A 83 12.27 -39.14 -12.62
N THR A 84 11.52 -39.70 -13.56
CA THR A 84 11.82 -39.57 -14.97
C THR A 84 10.89 -38.56 -15.60
N LEU A 85 11.46 -37.48 -16.13
CA LEU A 85 10.74 -36.47 -16.89
C LEU A 85 11.04 -36.64 -18.38
N PRO A 86 10.08 -37.13 -19.19
CA PRO A 86 10.25 -37.16 -20.64
C PRO A 86 10.09 -35.75 -21.20
N LEU A 87 11.06 -35.28 -21.98
CA LEU A 87 10.94 -34.08 -22.82
C LEU A 87 11.06 -34.47 -24.29
N THR A 88 10.12 -34.02 -25.10
CA THR A 88 9.97 -34.41 -26.50
C THR A 88 10.54 -33.32 -27.40
N ILE A 89 11.41 -33.71 -28.33
CA ILE A 89 11.95 -32.87 -29.42
C ILE A 89 11.44 -33.48 -30.72
N LYS A 90 10.71 -32.68 -31.50
CA LYS A 90 10.15 -33.13 -32.78
C LYS A 90 10.84 -32.41 -33.93
N ASN A 91 11.52 -33.17 -34.78
CA ASN A 91 12.11 -32.67 -36.01
C ASN A 91 11.08 -32.76 -37.13
N ASN A 92 10.60 -31.62 -37.63
CA ASN A 92 9.69 -31.58 -38.78
C ASN A 92 10.42 -31.18 -40.08
N GLU A 93 11.74 -31.06 -40.05
CA GLU A 93 12.53 -30.75 -41.23
C GLU A 93 12.94 -32.00 -42.00
N ASP A 94 13.33 -31.79 -43.26
CA ASP A 94 13.92 -32.82 -44.13
C ASP A 94 15.43 -33.06 -43.85
N LYS A 95 15.98 -32.44 -42.80
CA LYS A 95 17.40 -32.54 -42.42
C LYS A 95 17.57 -33.27 -41.11
N THR A 96 18.67 -34.01 -41.01
CA THR A 96 19.08 -34.68 -39.77
C THR A 96 19.61 -33.66 -38.76
N ILE A 97 19.11 -33.72 -37.52
CA ILE A 97 19.61 -32.88 -36.42
C ILE A 97 20.54 -33.72 -35.55
N ILE A 98 21.81 -33.33 -35.46
CA ILE A 98 22.80 -34.01 -34.61
C ILE A 98 22.97 -33.21 -33.31
N LEU A 99 22.65 -33.85 -32.19
CA LEU A 99 22.81 -33.28 -30.86
C LEU A 99 24.27 -33.45 -30.42
N ARG A 100 24.99 -32.35 -30.19
CA ARG A 100 26.42 -32.35 -29.84
C ARG A 100 26.66 -32.26 -28.34
N GLN A 101 25.82 -31.52 -27.63
CA GLN A 101 26.01 -31.28 -26.21
C GLN A 101 24.64 -31.12 -25.55
N LEU A 102 24.49 -31.74 -24.39
CA LEU A 102 23.35 -31.55 -23.49
C LEU A 102 23.93 -31.21 -22.13
N THR A 103 23.79 -29.95 -21.72
CA THR A 103 24.22 -29.48 -20.40
C THR A 103 22.97 -29.15 -19.60
N ILE A 104 22.90 -29.65 -18.38
CA ILE A 104 21.90 -29.26 -17.40
C ILE A 104 22.65 -28.59 -16.27
N SER A 105 22.24 -27.38 -15.93
CA SER A 105 22.78 -26.66 -14.79
C SER A 105 21.63 -26.21 -13.91
N ASP A 106 21.83 -26.28 -12.60
CA ASP A 106 20.95 -25.58 -11.67
C ASP A 106 21.06 -24.08 -11.94
N TYR A 107 19.92 -23.39 -12.01
CA TYR A 107 19.93 -21.94 -12.14
C TYR A 107 20.31 -21.25 -10.81
N LEU A 108 20.16 -21.96 -9.69
CA LEU A 108 20.36 -21.44 -8.35
C LEU A 108 21.32 -22.34 -7.58
N ASP A 109 22.49 -21.79 -7.22
CA ASP A 109 23.58 -22.50 -6.54
C ASP A 109 23.18 -23.16 -5.20
N TYR A 110 22.05 -22.77 -4.61
CA TYR A 110 21.56 -23.28 -3.32
C TYR A 110 20.41 -24.31 -3.45
N GLN A 111 20.01 -24.68 -4.67
CA GLN A 111 18.92 -25.62 -4.93
C GLN A 111 19.43 -26.82 -5.74
N GLU A 112 20.25 -27.68 -5.12
CA GLU A 112 20.87 -28.83 -5.81
C GLU A 112 19.91 -30.02 -5.99
N ILE A 113 18.99 -29.94 -6.95
CA ILE A 113 18.31 -31.16 -7.42
C ILE A 113 19.22 -31.82 -8.44
N SER A 114 19.86 -32.93 -8.06
CA SER A 114 20.70 -33.67 -9.01
C SER A 114 19.85 -34.19 -10.17
N VAL A 115 20.10 -33.64 -11.36
CA VAL A 115 19.48 -34.03 -12.62
C VAL A 115 20.53 -34.63 -13.54
N ALA A 116 20.23 -35.81 -14.10
CA ALA A 116 21.07 -36.44 -15.10
C ALA A 116 20.22 -36.82 -16.33
N PRO A 117 20.73 -36.59 -17.55
CA PRO A 117 20.08 -37.11 -18.75
C PRO A 117 20.24 -38.63 -18.82
N LYS A 118 19.17 -39.36 -19.10
CA LYS A 118 19.20 -40.81 -19.32
C LYS A 118 19.48 -41.10 -20.80
N LEU A 119 20.71 -40.80 -21.22
CA LEU A 119 21.18 -41.05 -22.58
C LEU A 119 22.46 -41.88 -22.55
N SER A 120 22.46 -43.01 -23.25
CA SER A 120 23.66 -43.83 -23.47
C SER A 120 24.58 -43.23 -24.54
N SER A 121 24.02 -42.49 -25.49
CA SER A 121 24.72 -41.80 -26.57
C SER A 121 23.92 -40.57 -27.01
N LEU A 122 24.60 -39.56 -27.55
CA LEU A 122 23.94 -38.37 -28.10
C LEU A 122 23.09 -38.78 -29.34
N PRO A 123 21.79 -38.44 -29.37
CA PRO A 123 20.89 -38.93 -30.40
C PRO A 123 21.06 -38.16 -31.71
N ILE A 124 20.90 -38.87 -32.82
CA ILE A 124 20.73 -38.30 -34.15
C ILE A 124 19.22 -38.32 -34.42
N ILE A 125 18.64 -37.14 -34.68
CA ILE A 125 17.21 -37.00 -34.98
C ILE A 125 17.05 -37.01 -36.48
N GLU A 126 16.51 -38.10 -37.03
CA GLU A 126 16.21 -38.19 -38.45
C GLU A 126 15.10 -37.21 -38.84
N PRO A 127 14.99 -36.86 -40.14
CA PRO A 127 13.85 -36.11 -40.65
C PRO A 127 12.51 -36.68 -40.21
N HIS A 128 11.58 -35.81 -39.81
CA HIS A 128 10.23 -36.20 -39.35
C HIS A 128 10.20 -37.14 -38.12
N GLN A 129 11.33 -37.28 -37.41
CA GLN A 129 11.44 -38.11 -36.22
C GLN A 129 11.16 -37.31 -34.94
N THR A 130 10.54 -37.98 -33.97
CA THR A 130 10.37 -37.47 -32.61
C THR A 130 11.28 -38.22 -31.66
N ILE A 131 12.03 -37.50 -30.83
CA ILE A 131 12.88 -38.08 -29.78
C ILE A 131 12.38 -37.63 -28.42
N VAL A 132 12.39 -38.56 -27.47
CA VAL A 132 12.10 -38.30 -26.07
C VAL A 132 13.40 -38.36 -25.28
N VAL A 133 13.79 -37.22 -24.71
CA VAL A 133 14.91 -37.09 -23.78
C VAL A 133 14.38 -37.26 -22.37
N GLU A 134 14.77 -38.35 -21.71
CA GLU A 134 14.40 -38.63 -20.32
C GLU A 134 15.40 -37.99 -19.36
N PHE A 135 14.94 -37.11 -18.48
CA PHE A 135 15.73 -36.56 -17.36
C PHE A 135 15.44 -37.33 -16.09
N ILE A 136 16.47 -37.73 -15.36
CA ILE A 136 16.36 -38.38 -14.06
C ILE A 136 16.63 -37.37 -12.96
N HIS A 137 15.60 -36.96 -12.24
CA HIS A 137 15.68 -36.10 -11.06
C HIS A 137 15.82 -36.94 -9.82
N SER A 138 16.83 -36.67 -8.99
CA SER A 138 17.05 -37.36 -7.72
C SER A 138 16.61 -36.49 -6.55
N CYS A 139 15.40 -36.74 -6.04
CA CYS A 139 14.85 -36.08 -4.86
C CYS A 139 15.26 -36.80 -3.57
N GLU A 140 15.68 -36.07 -2.55
CA GLU A 140 15.96 -36.66 -1.24
C GLU A 140 14.66 -36.97 -0.47
N ARG A 141 14.56 -38.16 0.14
CA ARG A 141 13.36 -38.60 0.88
C ARG A 141 13.21 -37.99 2.27
N GLN A 142 14.31 -37.57 2.90
CA GLN A 142 14.38 -37.32 4.36
C GLN A 142 14.62 -35.87 4.76
N ILE A 143 14.58 -34.92 3.82
CA ILE A 143 14.71 -33.53 4.25
C ILE A 143 13.39 -33.13 4.88
N ASN A 144 13.43 -32.80 6.17
CA ASN A 144 12.34 -32.14 6.94
C ASN A 144 11.93 -30.75 6.36
N ASN A 145 12.37 -30.44 5.14
CA ASN A 145 12.01 -29.27 4.36
C ASN A 145 10.90 -29.69 3.40
N SER A 146 9.66 -29.45 3.80
CA SER A 146 8.41 -29.56 3.04
C SER A 146 8.32 -28.65 1.80
N ASN A 147 9.46 -28.44 1.10
CA ASN A 147 9.69 -27.33 0.19
C ASN A 147 10.84 -27.53 -0.80
N TYR A 148 11.05 -28.75 -1.30
CA TYR A 148 12.16 -29.01 -2.21
C TYR A 148 11.76 -28.80 -3.69
N TRP A 149 12.35 -27.78 -4.31
CA TRP A 149 12.15 -27.41 -5.72
C TRP A 149 13.42 -26.79 -6.30
N SER A 150 13.56 -26.82 -7.62
CA SER A 150 14.65 -26.18 -8.35
C SER A 150 14.20 -25.64 -9.70
N ILE A 151 14.91 -24.65 -10.21
CA ILE A 151 14.84 -24.24 -11.62
C ILE A 151 16.00 -24.89 -12.36
N GLN A 152 15.67 -25.68 -13.37
CA GLN A 152 16.63 -26.41 -14.19
C GLN A 152 16.82 -25.65 -15.50
N ASN A 153 18.07 -25.30 -15.82
CA ASN A 153 18.44 -24.70 -17.08
C ASN A 153 19.03 -25.78 -18.00
N VAL A 154 18.40 -26.01 -19.14
CA VAL A 154 18.81 -27.02 -20.12
C VAL A 154 19.33 -26.33 -21.35
N PHE A 155 20.61 -26.58 -21.64
CA PHE A 155 21.27 -26.13 -22.85
C PHE A 155 21.54 -27.31 -23.78
N ILE A 156 20.93 -27.29 -24.96
CA ILE A 156 21.09 -28.28 -26.01
C ILE A 156 21.82 -27.63 -27.18
N ARG A 157 23.05 -28.08 -27.47
CA ARG A 157 23.80 -27.63 -28.64
C ARG A 157 23.65 -28.61 -29.79
N PHE A 158 23.22 -28.11 -30.94
CA PHE A 158 23.19 -28.88 -32.18
C PHE A 158 24.44 -28.63 -33.03
N GLN A 159 24.67 -29.50 -34.01
CA GLN A 159 25.78 -29.38 -34.95
C GLN A 159 25.65 -28.18 -35.89
N ASP A 160 24.49 -28.00 -36.50
CA ASP A 160 24.28 -27.04 -37.60
C ASP A 160 23.30 -25.90 -37.24
N PHE A 161 22.83 -25.83 -35.98
CA PHE A 161 21.82 -24.87 -35.53
C PHE A 161 22.23 -24.15 -34.23
N GLN A 162 21.63 -22.99 -33.99
CA GLN A 162 21.73 -22.27 -32.72
C GLN A 162 21.26 -23.19 -31.57
N GLY A 163 22.01 -23.23 -30.47
CA GLY A 163 21.66 -24.07 -29.33
C GLY A 163 20.32 -23.66 -28.73
N LEU A 164 19.54 -24.64 -28.27
CA LEU A 164 18.32 -24.40 -27.49
C LEU A 164 18.70 -24.19 -26.03
N ASN A 165 18.21 -23.11 -25.45
CA ASN A 165 18.33 -22.87 -24.01
C ASN A 165 16.93 -22.69 -23.44
N PHE A 166 16.51 -23.57 -22.54
CA PHE A 166 15.20 -23.47 -21.92
C PHE A 166 15.25 -23.79 -20.43
N GLN A 167 14.22 -23.35 -19.73
CA GLN A 167 14.10 -23.53 -18.29
C GLN A 167 12.79 -24.20 -17.91
N TYR A 168 12.85 -25.07 -16.91
CA TYR A 168 11.65 -25.64 -16.30
C TYR A 168 11.80 -25.71 -14.79
N GLN A 169 10.65 -25.75 -14.12
CA GLN A 169 10.58 -25.85 -12.68
C GLN A 169 10.23 -27.28 -12.28
N PHE A 170 11.06 -27.87 -11.41
CA PHE A 170 10.84 -29.21 -10.88
C PHE A 170 10.52 -29.14 -9.39
N ILE A 171 9.44 -29.81 -8.97
CA ILE A 171 8.98 -29.85 -7.59
C ILE A 171 9.00 -31.29 -7.12
N CYS A 172 9.86 -31.58 -6.14
CA CYS A 172 9.98 -32.92 -5.59
C CYS A 172 8.77 -33.30 -4.73
N ASP A 173 8.22 -32.36 -3.95
CA ASP A 173 7.20 -32.64 -2.92
C ASP A 173 5.75 -32.44 -3.41
N SER A 174 4.91 -33.46 -3.21
CA SER A 174 3.47 -33.38 -3.49
C SER A 174 2.74 -32.36 -2.59
N ASN A 175 3.25 -32.14 -1.37
CA ASN A 175 2.72 -31.22 -0.36
C ASN A 175 3.50 -29.89 -0.29
N PHE A 176 4.21 -29.54 -1.36
CA PHE A 176 5.02 -28.32 -1.45
C PHE A 176 4.26 -27.05 -1.03
N HIS A 177 4.82 -26.30 -0.06
CA HIS A 177 4.26 -25.06 0.50
C HIS A 177 5.32 -23.97 0.64
N PRO A 178 5.60 -23.17 -0.40
CA PRO A 178 6.83 -22.39 -0.50
C PRO A 178 7.09 -21.53 0.74
N LYS A 179 8.34 -21.53 1.24
CA LYS A 179 8.75 -20.62 2.31
C LYS A 179 8.45 -19.18 1.86
N ARG A 180 7.71 -18.46 2.70
CA ARG A 180 7.13 -17.15 2.36
C ARG A 180 7.99 -15.95 2.78
N PHE A 181 8.93 -16.18 3.69
CA PHE A 181 9.72 -15.10 4.26
C PHE A 181 10.96 -14.80 3.43
N ASP A 182 11.13 -13.52 3.10
CA ASP A 182 12.33 -12.93 2.56
C ASP A 182 12.48 -11.51 3.11
N TRP A 183 13.71 -11.02 3.19
CA TRP A 183 14.01 -9.69 3.72
C TRP A 183 13.43 -8.56 2.86
N SER A 184 13.13 -8.81 1.58
CA SER A 184 12.43 -7.86 0.70
C SER A 184 11.10 -7.40 1.29
N ASN A 185 10.35 -8.26 1.97
CA ASN A 185 9.08 -7.90 2.61
C ASN A 185 9.27 -6.85 3.71
N ILE A 186 10.34 -6.99 4.51
CA ILE A 186 10.67 -6.03 5.58
C ILE A 186 11.07 -4.70 4.96
N ILE A 187 11.94 -4.71 3.94
CA ILE A 187 12.37 -3.48 3.24
C ILE A 187 11.17 -2.77 2.63
N LEU A 188 10.30 -3.50 1.94
CA LEU A 188 9.09 -2.96 1.31
C LEU A 188 8.18 -2.31 2.37
N ILE A 189 7.88 -3.01 3.47
CA ILE A 189 7.07 -2.50 4.57
C ILE A 189 7.67 -1.25 5.21
N THR A 190 8.97 -1.24 5.48
CA THR A 190 9.65 -0.08 6.07
C THR A 190 9.61 1.10 5.11
N PHE A 191 9.93 0.88 3.84
CA PHE A 191 9.90 1.91 2.80
C PHE A 191 8.49 2.50 2.65
N ASP A 192 7.48 1.65 2.50
CA ASP A 192 6.09 2.06 2.33
C ASP A 192 5.58 2.83 3.55
N SER A 193 5.92 2.40 4.76
CA SER A 193 5.55 3.10 6.00
C SER A 193 6.14 4.51 6.05
N VAL A 194 7.43 4.66 5.69
CA VAL A 194 8.12 5.96 5.62
C VAL A 194 7.51 6.86 4.53
N VAL A 195 7.17 6.28 3.38
CA VAL A 195 6.51 7.02 2.30
C VAL A 195 5.13 7.50 2.75
N ILE A 196 4.31 6.63 3.34
CA ILE A 196 2.96 7.01 3.80
C ILE A 196 3.02 8.14 4.80
N ILE A 197 3.89 8.07 5.82
CA ILE A 197 3.96 9.13 6.84
C ILE A 197 4.35 10.47 6.20
N ILE A 198 5.37 10.48 5.32
CA ILE A 198 5.78 11.69 4.58
C ILE A 198 4.60 12.26 3.79
N LEU A 199 3.89 11.42 3.04
CA LEU A 199 2.75 11.85 2.22
C LEU A 199 1.57 12.35 3.07
N ALA A 200 1.27 11.68 4.19
CA ALA A 200 0.22 12.06 5.12
C ALA A 200 0.53 13.38 5.86
N THR A 201 1.81 13.66 6.11
CA THR A 201 2.25 14.94 6.69
C THR A 201 1.91 16.13 5.76
N PHE A 202 1.99 15.92 4.44
CA PHE A 202 1.68 16.93 3.40
C PHE A 202 0.20 16.99 3.01
N GLY A 203 -0.71 17.11 3.97
CA GLY A 203 -2.15 17.13 3.68
C GLY A 203 -2.71 18.39 2.98
N LYS A 204 -1.93 19.47 2.78
CA LYS A 204 -2.40 20.70 2.11
C LYS A 204 -2.38 20.52 0.58
N ILE A 205 -3.46 20.94 -0.09
CA ILE A 205 -3.60 20.92 -1.56
C ILE A 205 -3.15 22.29 -2.10
N TYR A 206 -2.13 22.31 -2.96
CA TYR A 206 -1.54 23.51 -3.57
C TYR A 206 -1.88 23.69 -5.06
N SER A 207 -2.35 22.62 -5.71
CA SER A 207 -2.68 22.57 -7.13
C SER A 207 -4.00 23.28 -7.40
N PHE A 208 -5.06 22.92 -6.67
CA PHE A 208 -6.41 23.45 -6.82
C PHE A 208 -6.66 24.67 -5.94
N ARG A 209 -6.43 25.87 -6.47
CA ARG A 209 -7.04 27.10 -5.92
C ARG A 209 -8.36 27.38 -6.65
N ILE A 210 -9.26 26.40 -6.65
CA ILE A 210 -10.62 26.60 -7.15
C ILE A 210 -11.38 27.27 -6.01
N SER A 211 -11.70 28.53 -6.23
CA SER A 211 -12.53 29.31 -5.35
C SER A 211 -14.00 29.03 -5.65
N PHE A 212 -14.64 28.16 -4.87
CA PHE A 212 -16.07 27.95 -4.98
C PHE A 212 -16.82 29.06 -4.26
N VAL A 213 -17.34 30.04 -5.02
CA VAL A 213 -18.33 30.98 -4.49
C VAL A 213 -19.69 30.32 -4.64
N THR A 214 -20.28 29.84 -3.55
CA THR A 214 -21.70 29.42 -3.62
C THR A 214 -22.54 30.65 -4.00
N PRO A 215 -23.61 30.49 -4.79
CA PRO A 215 -24.44 31.63 -5.22
C PRO A 215 -24.94 32.49 -4.05
N ALA A 216 -25.22 31.87 -2.90
CA ALA A 216 -25.61 32.55 -1.67
C ALA A 216 -24.49 33.42 -1.09
N LYS A 217 -23.26 32.89 -0.96
CA LYS A 217 -22.10 33.67 -0.51
C LYS A 217 -21.77 34.79 -1.49
N ARG A 218 -21.92 34.57 -2.81
CA ARG A 218 -21.70 35.61 -3.82
C ARG A 218 -22.58 36.84 -3.57
N ARG A 219 -23.86 36.62 -3.28
CA ARG A 219 -24.81 37.69 -2.95
C ARG A 219 -24.41 38.41 -1.66
N GLN A 220 -24.06 37.66 -0.62
CA GLN A 220 -23.62 38.24 0.65
C GLN A 220 -22.34 39.08 0.50
N PHE A 221 -21.38 38.64 -0.32
CA PHE A 221 -20.17 39.41 -0.60
C PHE A 221 -20.43 40.66 -1.46
N GLN A 222 -21.38 40.57 -2.39
CA GLN A 222 -21.84 41.75 -3.15
C GLN A 222 -22.55 42.76 -2.23
N GLU A 223 -23.39 42.30 -1.30
CA GLU A 223 -24.08 43.14 -0.33
C GLU A 223 -23.12 43.81 0.66
N GLN A 224 -22.03 43.12 1.04
CA GLN A 224 -21.05 43.64 1.99
C GLN A 224 -19.90 44.43 1.36
N ASN A 225 -19.88 44.62 0.02
CA ASN A 225 -18.82 45.33 -0.69
C ASN A 225 -17.39 44.81 -0.40
N ILE A 226 -17.25 43.54 -0.05
CA ILE A 226 -15.95 42.93 0.28
C ILE A 226 -15.25 42.59 -1.03
N GLN A 227 -14.29 43.42 -1.44
CA GLN A 227 -13.53 43.25 -2.69
C GLN A 227 -12.47 42.13 -2.60
N ASN A 228 -12.04 41.76 -1.39
CA ASN A 228 -11.05 40.71 -1.16
C ASN A 228 -11.65 39.61 -0.29
N VAL A 229 -12.48 38.78 -0.90
CA VAL A 229 -12.98 37.57 -0.26
C VAL A 229 -11.89 36.52 -0.36
N ASP A 230 -11.32 36.12 0.78
CA ASP A 230 -10.52 34.91 0.85
C ASP A 230 -11.42 33.70 0.60
N LEU A 231 -11.34 33.22 -0.63
CA LEU A 231 -12.12 32.08 -1.09
C LEU A 231 -11.54 30.83 -0.45
N SER A 232 -12.38 30.11 0.31
CA SER A 232 -11.98 28.87 0.96
C SER A 232 -11.48 27.88 -0.10
N PRO A 233 -10.20 27.46 -0.07
CA PRO A 233 -9.64 26.59 -1.09
C PRO A 233 -10.34 25.23 -1.06
N PHE A 234 -10.38 24.53 -2.21
CA PHE A 234 -10.86 23.15 -2.26
C PHE A 234 -10.10 22.27 -1.26
N GLN A 235 -10.84 21.56 -0.39
CA GLN A 235 -10.27 20.86 0.77
C GLN A 235 -10.15 19.35 0.56
N GLY A 236 -10.64 18.83 -0.57
CA GLY A 236 -10.73 17.40 -0.85
C GLY A 236 -12.15 16.85 -0.76
N PHE A 237 -12.28 15.56 -1.07
CA PHE A 237 -13.48 14.76 -0.97
C PHE A 237 -13.55 14.08 0.39
N TYR A 238 -14.71 14.14 1.04
CA TYR A 238 -14.92 13.47 2.32
C TYR A 238 -15.19 11.98 2.11
N LEU A 239 -14.51 11.15 2.90
CA LEU A 239 -14.75 9.72 2.96
C LEU A 239 -15.77 9.42 4.07
N TYR A 240 -16.87 8.82 3.67
CA TYR A 240 -17.93 8.33 4.55
C TYR A 240 -18.48 7.01 3.97
N TRP A 241 -19.56 6.50 4.57
CA TRP A 241 -20.12 5.19 4.27
C TRP A 241 -20.41 4.89 2.77
N PRO A 242 -21.02 5.78 1.98
CA PRO A 242 -21.32 5.53 0.57
C PRO A 242 -20.07 5.39 -0.30
N GLN A 243 -18.97 6.07 0.02
CA GLN A 243 -17.70 5.86 -0.69
C GLN A 243 -17.16 4.46 -0.43
N ALA A 244 -17.29 3.95 0.79
CA ALA A 244 -16.94 2.56 1.09
C ALA A 244 -17.80 1.59 0.27
N LEU A 245 -19.13 1.81 0.21
CA LEU A 245 -20.02 0.99 -0.63
C LEU A 245 -19.62 1.00 -2.10
N VAL A 246 -19.34 2.18 -2.67
CA VAL A 246 -18.91 2.32 -4.07
C VAL A 246 -17.59 1.59 -4.29
N TYR A 247 -16.60 1.75 -3.40
CA TYR A 247 -15.34 1.02 -3.49
C TYR A 247 -15.55 -0.49 -3.44
N MET A 248 -16.33 -0.99 -2.47
CA MET A 248 -16.60 -2.43 -2.35
C MET A 248 -17.29 -2.99 -3.58
N ALA A 249 -18.27 -2.27 -4.13
CA ALA A 249 -18.94 -2.67 -5.37
C ALA A 249 -17.95 -2.73 -6.54
N LEU A 250 -17.10 -1.71 -6.70
CA LEU A 250 -16.08 -1.69 -7.75
C LEU A 250 -15.05 -2.81 -7.58
N LEU A 251 -14.61 -3.09 -6.35
CA LEU A 251 -13.69 -4.17 -6.04
C LEU A 251 -14.29 -5.53 -6.39
N LEU A 252 -15.53 -5.79 -5.97
CA LEU A 252 -16.24 -7.03 -6.29
C LEU A 252 -16.46 -7.19 -7.80
N ILE A 253 -16.90 -6.14 -8.49
CA ILE A 253 -17.06 -6.16 -9.95
C ILE A 253 -15.72 -6.46 -10.63
N ALA A 254 -14.64 -5.79 -10.23
CA ALA A 254 -13.31 -6.02 -10.78
C ALA A 254 -12.84 -7.46 -10.54
N LEU A 255 -13.06 -8.00 -9.34
CA LEU A 255 -12.73 -9.37 -8.97
C LEU A 255 -13.50 -10.38 -9.83
N PHE A 256 -14.84 -10.28 -9.87
CA PHE A 256 -15.68 -11.20 -10.63
C PHE A 256 -15.42 -11.11 -12.13
N THR A 257 -15.18 -9.91 -12.66
CA THR A 257 -14.84 -9.70 -14.08
C THR A 257 -13.47 -10.31 -14.41
N SER A 258 -12.49 -10.15 -13.53
CA SER A 258 -11.16 -10.74 -13.68
C SER A 258 -11.22 -12.28 -13.70
N MET A 259 -11.99 -12.88 -12.78
CA MET A 259 -12.17 -14.33 -12.74
C MET A 259 -12.94 -14.86 -13.97
N SER A 260 -13.95 -14.13 -14.45
CA SER A 260 -14.81 -14.59 -15.54
C SER A 260 -14.18 -14.42 -16.93
N TYR A 261 -13.46 -13.32 -17.17
CA TYR A 261 -12.99 -12.95 -18.52
C TYR A 261 -11.46 -13.02 -18.71
N LYS A 262 -10.70 -13.38 -17.67
CA LYS A 262 -9.23 -13.60 -17.68
C LYS A 262 -8.49 -12.51 -18.47
N GLU A 263 -7.86 -12.86 -19.58
CA GLU A 263 -6.98 -12.00 -20.40
C GLU A 263 -7.69 -10.74 -20.93
N LYS A 264 -8.98 -10.83 -21.27
CA LYS A 264 -9.73 -9.67 -21.78
C LYS A 264 -9.91 -8.60 -20.69
N ALA A 265 -10.20 -9.03 -19.47
CA ALA A 265 -10.35 -8.13 -18.32
C ALA A 265 -9.02 -7.45 -17.98
N GLU A 266 -7.92 -8.21 -18.01
CA GLU A 266 -6.57 -7.71 -17.73
C GLU A 266 -6.20 -6.53 -18.63
N LYS A 267 -6.44 -6.62 -19.94
CA LYS A 267 -6.11 -5.53 -20.88
C LYS A 267 -6.90 -4.25 -20.57
N ILE A 268 -8.18 -4.38 -20.25
CA ILE A 268 -9.06 -3.24 -19.92
C ILE A 268 -8.59 -2.60 -18.61
N ILE A 269 -8.33 -3.40 -17.57
CA ILE A 269 -7.86 -2.92 -16.27
C ILE A 269 -6.53 -2.20 -16.42
N LYS A 270 -5.58 -2.75 -17.18
CA LYS A 270 -4.28 -2.09 -17.46
C LYS A 270 -4.46 -0.71 -18.09
N ILE A 271 -5.32 -0.58 -19.10
CA ILE A 271 -5.60 0.72 -19.74
C ILE A 271 -6.17 1.72 -18.73
N LEU A 272 -7.15 1.30 -17.92
CA LEU A 272 -7.73 2.15 -16.88
C LEU A 272 -6.68 2.59 -15.85
N VAL A 273 -5.81 1.68 -15.43
CA VAL A 273 -4.73 2.00 -14.49
C VAL A 273 -3.75 2.99 -15.10
N TYR A 274 -3.40 2.88 -16.39
CA TYR A 274 -2.49 3.84 -17.04
C TYR A 274 -3.11 5.24 -17.12
N ILE A 275 -4.41 5.34 -17.37
CA ILE A 275 -5.13 6.61 -17.35
C ILE A 275 -5.10 7.20 -15.93
N ILE A 276 -5.39 6.39 -14.90
CA ILE A 276 -5.31 6.81 -13.50
C ILE A 276 -3.90 7.30 -13.16
N CYS A 277 -2.87 6.52 -13.51
CA CYS A 277 -1.47 6.88 -13.31
C CYS A 277 -1.16 8.25 -13.89
N LEU A 278 -1.58 8.52 -15.13
CA LEU A 278 -1.32 9.79 -15.82
C LEU A 278 -1.91 10.97 -15.04
N PHE A 279 -3.18 10.87 -14.65
CA PHE A 279 -3.85 11.92 -13.89
C PHE A 279 -3.26 12.09 -12.49
N THR A 280 -2.96 11.00 -11.79
CA THR A 280 -2.38 11.07 -10.45
C THR A 280 -0.94 11.55 -10.45
N SER A 281 -0.13 11.19 -11.43
CA SER A 281 1.23 11.73 -11.58
C SER A 281 1.19 13.22 -11.90
N PHE A 282 0.27 13.63 -12.79
CA PHE A 282 0.09 15.05 -13.12
C PHE A 282 -0.28 15.85 -11.88
N HIS A 283 -1.27 15.38 -11.11
CA HIS A 283 -1.68 16.02 -9.87
C HIS A 283 -0.54 16.03 -8.84
N PHE A 284 0.16 14.92 -8.66
CA PHE A 284 1.26 14.79 -7.70
C PHE A 284 2.42 15.75 -8.00
N PHE A 285 2.88 15.83 -9.25
CA PHE A 285 3.95 16.76 -9.62
C PHE A 285 3.49 18.21 -9.53
N ASN A 286 2.24 18.52 -9.90
CA ASN A 286 1.70 19.86 -9.76
C ASN A 286 1.63 20.30 -8.28
N GLU A 287 1.32 19.36 -7.39
CA GLU A 287 1.39 19.56 -5.96
C GLU A 287 2.81 19.83 -5.46
N ILE A 288 3.81 19.07 -5.93
CA ILE A 288 5.22 19.31 -5.60
C ILE A 288 5.65 20.71 -6.06
N PHE A 289 5.45 21.05 -7.33
CA PHE A 289 5.80 22.38 -7.86
C PHE A 289 4.99 23.50 -7.18
N GLY A 290 3.74 23.22 -6.82
CA GLY A 290 2.89 24.15 -6.07
C GLY A 290 3.46 24.51 -4.69
N LYS A 291 4.08 23.54 -4.00
CA LYS A 291 4.77 23.77 -2.73
C LYS A 291 6.00 24.68 -2.91
N PHE A 292 6.73 24.55 -4.01
CA PHE A 292 7.93 25.35 -4.29
C PHE A 292 7.66 26.70 -4.96
N ARG A 293 6.40 27.09 -5.20
CA ARG A 293 6.09 28.32 -5.96
C ARG A 293 6.67 29.59 -5.32
N ASN A 294 6.77 29.64 -3.99
CA ASN A 294 7.26 30.83 -3.29
C ASN A 294 8.79 30.96 -3.43
N THR A 295 9.48 29.83 -3.60
CA THR A 295 10.93 29.78 -3.85
C THR A 295 11.25 30.01 -5.31
N LEU A 296 10.42 29.49 -6.22
CA LEU A 296 10.60 29.57 -7.67
C LEU A 296 9.41 30.31 -8.29
N THR A 297 9.48 31.64 -8.31
CA THR A 297 8.37 32.53 -8.73
C THR A 297 7.91 32.28 -10.16
N PHE A 298 8.82 31.90 -11.06
CA PHE A 298 8.48 31.58 -12.46
C PHE A 298 7.46 30.43 -12.57
N LEU A 299 7.38 29.52 -11.59
CA LEU A 299 6.38 28.44 -11.59
C LEU A 299 4.92 28.95 -11.49
N ALA A 300 4.74 30.18 -11.03
CA ALA A 300 3.43 30.82 -10.93
C ALA A 300 3.04 31.62 -12.19
N GLU A 301 3.97 31.84 -13.12
CA GLU A 301 3.71 32.56 -14.36
C GLU A 301 2.76 31.79 -15.27
N LYS A 302 1.93 32.54 -16.00
CA LYS A 302 0.90 31.98 -16.90
C LYS A 302 1.32 32.16 -18.35
N ILE A 303 1.17 31.10 -19.13
CA ILE A 303 1.35 31.08 -20.58
C ILE A 303 0.05 30.48 -21.16
N TYR A 304 -0.65 31.21 -22.05
CA TYR A 304 -1.89 30.74 -22.70
C TYR A 304 -2.90 30.08 -21.73
N CYS A 305 -3.16 30.73 -20.58
CA CYS A 305 -4.07 30.30 -19.49
C CYS A 305 -3.55 29.23 -18.53
N LEU A 306 -2.52 28.44 -18.88
CA LEU A 306 -1.92 27.43 -18.00
C LEU A 306 -0.69 28.00 -17.28
N LYS A 307 -0.41 27.50 -16.07
CA LYS A 307 0.80 27.89 -15.34
C LYS A 307 1.98 27.07 -15.85
N ILE A 308 3.20 27.61 -15.79
CA ILE A 308 4.42 26.87 -16.19
C ILE A 308 4.52 25.51 -15.45
N ARG A 309 4.16 25.48 -14.16
CA ARG A 309 4.13 24.22 -13.38
C ARG A 309 3.19 23.16 -13.96
N ASP A 310 2.08 23.56 -14.60
CA ASP A 310 1.12 22.61 -15.16
C ASP A 310 1.74 21.91 -16.38
N TYR A 311 2.42 22.67 -17.25
CA TYR A 311 3.19 22.11 -18.37
C TYR A 311 4.30 21.16 -17.91
N LEU A 312 5.11 21.58 -16.93
CA LEU A 312 6.18 20.73 -16.38
C LEU A 312 5.63 19.43 -15.79
N SER A 313 4.48 19.50 -15.10
CA SER A 313 3.81 18.33 -14.53
C SER A 313 3.31 17.36 -15.62
N ILE A 314 2.74 17.88 -16.72
CA ILE A 314 2.28 17.06 -17.86
C ILE A 314 3.47 16.35 -18.52
N ILE A 315 4.56 17.09 -18.77
CA ILE A 315 5.77 16.54 -19.40
C ILE A 315 6.34 15.42 -18.53
N LEU A 316 6.54 15.68 -17.23
CA LEU A 316 7.13 14.71 -16.31
C LEU A 316 6.24 13.46 -16.13
N SER A 317 4.92 13.62 -16.08
CA SER A 317 3.98 12.50 -15.97
C SER A 317 3.96 11.62 -17.22
N THR A 318 3.95 12.26 -18.40
CA THR A 318 4.00 11.56 -19.69
C THR A 318 5.31 10.80 -19.83
N LEU A 319 6.43 11.43 -19.48
CA LEU A 319 7.76 10.82 -19.52
C LEU A 319 7.89 9.66 -18.54
N LEU A 320 7.31 9.76 -17.34
CA LEU A 320 7.32 8.67 -16.36
C LEU A 320 6.55 7.43 -16.86
N ILE A 321 5.37 7.63 -17.45
CA ILE A 321 4.60 6.52 -18.05
C ILE A 321 5.29 5.98 -19.31
N PHE A 322 5.87 6.85 -20.13
CA PHE A 322 6.65 6.43 -21.29
C PHE A 322 7.80 5.51 -20.87
N PHE A 323 8.57 5.88 -19.85
CA PHE A 323 9.63 5.03 -19.31
C PHE A 323 9.10 3.72 -18.73
N TYR A 324 7.97 3.76 -18.03
CA TYR A 324 7.32 2.54 -17.54
C TYR A 324 6.98 1.56 -18.66
N LEU A 325 6.43 2.05 -19.78
CA LEU A 325 6.04 1.23 -20.92
C LEU A 325 7.24 0.80 -21.79
N TYR A 326 8.21 1.69 -22.00
CA TYR A 326 9.37 1.44 -22.85
C TYR A 326 10.31 0.37 -22.29
N TYR A 327 10.53 0.35 -20.97
CA TYR A 327 11.41 -0.61 -20.30
C TYR A 327 10.68 -1.84 -19.75
N GLU A 328 9.54 -2.20 -20.32
CA GLU A 328 8.77 -3.40 -19.94
C GLU A 328 8.39 -3.46 -18.45
N GLN A 329 7.91 -2.34 -17.91
CA GLN A 329 7.36 -2.22 -16.56
C GLN A 329 8.41 -2.47 -15.45
N PRO A 330 9.49 -1.66 -15.39
CA PRO A 330 10.49 -1.82 -14.36
C PRO A 330 9.90 -1.53 -12.96
N TRP A 331 10.22 -2.38 -11.98
CA TRP A 331 9.61 -2.35 -10.64
C TRP A 331 9.78 -0.99 -9.94
N PHE A 332 10.93 -0.33 -10.10
CA PHE A 332 11.20 0.94 -9.45
C PHE A 332 10.37 2.09 -10.05
N VAL A 333 10.10 2.07 -11.37
CA VAL A 333 9.19 3.06 -11.99
C VAL A 333 7.75 2.77 -11.59
N SER A 334 7.37 1.50 -11.50
CA SER A 334 6.06 1.10 -10.94
C SER A 334 5.86 1.66 -9.53
N ASN A 335 6.88 1.58 -8.67
CA ASN A 335 6.83 2.17 -7.33
C ASN A 335 6.74 3.70 -7.34
N MET A 336 7.46 4.39 -8.23
CA MET A 336 7.34 5.85 -8.36
C MET A 336 5.92 6.27 -8.78
N LEU A 337 5.32 5.56 -9.74
CA LEU A 337 3.91 5.76 -10.13
C LEU A 337 2.96 5.45 -8.96
N SER A 338 3.25 4.39 -8.20
CA SER A 338 2.51 4.01 -7.00
C SER A 338 2.51 5.14 -5.95
N ILE A 339 3.66 5.77 -5.73
CA ILE A 339 3.83 6.94 -4.84
C ILE A 339 3.02 8.13 -5.35
N CYS A 340 3.00 8.38 -6.67
CA CYS A 340 2.18 9.43 -7.26
C CYS A 340 0.68 9.21 -7.03
N ILE A 341 0.21 7.96 -7.18
CA ILE A 341 -1.17 7.56 -6.88
C ILE A 341 -1.47 7.80 -5.41
N LEU A 342 -0.65 7.22 -4.52
CA LEU A 342 -0.81 7.32 -3.08
C LEU A 342 -0.83 8.78 -2.60
N GLY A 343 0.15 9.57 -3.03
CA GLY A 343 0.27 10.98 -2.64
C GLY A 343 -0.89 11.83 -3.15
N SER A 344 -1.38 11.56 -4.36
CA SER A 344 -2.56 12.24 -4.89
C SER A 344 -3.83 11.88 -4.14
N LEU A 345 -4.07 10.59 -3.90
CA LEU A 345 -5.28 10.11 -3.24
C LEU A 345 -5.32 10.53 -1.77
N ILE A 346 -4.22 10.41 -1.00
CA ILE A 346 -4.13 10.85 0.40
C ILE A 346 -4.44 12.35 0.54
N LYS A 347 -4.04 13.16 -0.43
CA LYS A 347 -4.36 14.60 -0.46
C LYS A 347 -5.82 14.86 -0.80
N LEU A 348 -6.33 14.18 -1.83
CA LEU A 348 -7.68 14.39 -2.33
C LEU A 348 -8.76 13.88 -1.39
N PHE A 349 -8.54 12.76 -0.72
CA PHE A 349 -9.56 12.14 0.14
C PHE A 349 -9.27 12.37 1.62
N LYS A 350 -10.31 12.75 2.37
CA LYS A 350 -10.20 13.20 3.75
C LYS A 350 -11.20 12.48 4.64
N ILE A 351 -10.69 11.99 5.75
CA ILE A 351 -11.51 11.56 6.89
C ILE A 351 -11.64 12.74 7.86
N THR A 352 -12.87 13.06 8.28
CA THR A 352 -13.14 14.21 9.14
C THR A 352 -13.24 13.86 10.62
N SER A 353 -13.56 12.61 10.95
CA SER A 353 -13.76 12.13 12.32
C SER A 353 -13.42 10.66 12.43
N LEU A 354 -13.11 10.19 13.65
CA LEU A 354 -12.92 8.76 13.89
C LEU A 354 -14.21 7.96 13.61
N LYS A 355 -15.39 8.53 13.88
CA LYS A 355 -16.67 7.92 13.50
C LYS A 355 -16.73 7.64 11.99
N ASN A 356 -16.32 8.60 11.16
CA ASN A 356 -16.32 8.44 9.71
C ASN A 356 -15.24 7.45 9.25
N ALA A 357 -14.07 7.41 9.90
CA ALA A 357 -13.08 6.35 9.69
C ALA A 357 -13.68 4.96 9.93
N LEU A 358 -14.32 4.75 11.08
CA LEU A 358 -14.93 3.45 11.42
C LEU A 358 -16.03 3.06 10.43
N GLN A 359 -16.89 4.00 10.04
CA GLN A 359 -17.92 3.77 9.02
C GLN A 359 -17.34 3.43 7.65
N PHE A 360 -16.14 3.91 7.33
CA PHE A 360 -15.47 3.63 6.06
C PHE A 360 -14.69 2.31 6.11
N PHE A 361 -13.87 2.08 7.14
CA PHE A 361 -12.94 0.95 7.23
C PHE A 361 -13.60 -0.38 7.63
N VAL A 362 -14.56 -0.38 8.57
CA VAL A 362 -15.17 -1.64 9.05
C VAL A 362 -15.81 -2.46 7.91
N PRO A 363 -16.59 -1.87 7.00
CA PRO A 363 -17.17 -2.62 5.87
C PRO A 363 -16.11 -3.12 4.90
N LEU A 364 -15.08 -2.31 4.64
CA LEU A 364 -13.97 -2.68 3.77
C LEU A 364 -13.24 -3.90 4.32
N MET A 365 -12.90 -3.90 5.61
CA MET A 365 -12.28 -5.04 6.27
C MET A 365 -13.15 -6.29 6.19
N ILE A 366 -14.47 -6.19 6.38
CA ILE A 366 -15.39 -7.33 6.27
C ILE A 366 -15.36 -7.91 4.85
N VAL A 367 -15.42 -7.06 3.82
CA VAL A 367 -15.37 -7.50 2.42
C VAL A 367 -14.00 -8.07 2.07
N ASP A 368 -12.91 -7.47 2.54
CA ASP A 368 -11.55 -7.99 2.32
C ASP A 368 -11.37 -9.37 2.95
N ILE A 369 -11.86 -9.58 4.18
CA ILE A 369 -11.88 -10.89 4.85
C ILE A 369 -12.66 -11.89 4.00
N PHE A 370 -13.87 -11.53 3.58
CA PHE A 370 -14.73 -12.40 2.78
C PHE A 370 -14.06 -12.78 1.45
N CYS A 371 -13.52 -11.80 0.72
CA CYS A 371 -12.80 -12.01 -0.54
C CYS A 371 -11.58 -12.91 -0.33
N SER A 372 -10.79 -12.68 0.71
CA SER A 372 -9.63 -13.51 1.04
C SER A 372 -10.05 -14.96 1.32
N ILE A 373 -11.08 -15.18 2.15
CA ILE A 373 -11.59 -16.52 2.46
C ILE A 373 -12.10 -17.20 1.19
N TYR A 374 -12.99 -16.53 0.45
CA TYR A 374 -13.57 -17.04 -0.78
C TYR A 374 -12.50 -17.45 -1.81
N LEU A 375 -11.46 -16.63 -1.97
CA LEU A 375 -10.41 -16.87 -2.94
C LEU A 375 -9.43 -17.96 -2.52
N SER A 376 -9.15 -18.11 -1.23
CA SER A 376 -8.36 -19.26 -0.76
C SER A 376 -9.05 -20.60 -0.98
N GLN A 377 -10.40 -20.59 -0.96
CA GLN A 377 -11.20 -21.79 -1.14
C GLN A 377 -11.35 -22.14 -2.62
N THR A 378 -11.54 -21.12 -3.46
CA THR A 378 -11.76 -21.30 -4.91
C THR A 378 -10.46 -21.43 -5.69
N VAL A 379 -9.41 -20.73 -5.29
CA VAL A 379 -8.16 -20.65 -6.01
C VAL A 379 -7.06 -21.35 -5.22
N ARG A 380 -6.50 -22.41 -5.81
CA ARG A 380 -5.38 -23.17 -5.21
C ARG A 380 -4.10 -22.34 -5.08
N TYR A 381 -3.98 -21.29 -5.88
CA TYR A 381 -2.86 -20.36 -5.80
C TYR A 381 -2.97 -19.47 -4.57
N GLU A 382 -1.83 -19.07 -4.04
CA GLU A 382 -1.78 -17.97 -3.08
C GLU A 382 -2.42 -16.75 -3.74
N TRP A 383 -3.41 -16.12 -3.07
CA TRP A 383 -4.09 -14.90 -3.51
C TRP A 383 -3.10 -13.89 -4.10
N ASP A 384 -1.94 -13.79 -3.46
CA ASP A 384 -0.87 -12.88 -3.86
C ASP A 384 -0.34 -13.15 -5.28
N SER A 385 -0.26 -14.41 -5.69
CA SER A 385 0.22 -14.80 -7.02
C SER A 385 -0.82 -14.54 -8.10
N VAL A 386 -2.11 -14.72 -7.79
CA VAL A 386 -3.22 -14.47 -8.72
C VAL A 386 -3.35 -12.97 -8.97
N ALA A 387 -3.37 -12.20 -7.88
CA ALA A 387 -3.43 -10.76 -7.96
C ALA A 387 -2.20 -10.20 -8.69
N LEU A 388 -0.98 -10.69 -8.42
CA LEU A 388 0.19 -10.24 -9.17
C LEU A 388 0.13 -10.62 -10.65
N ARG A 389 -0.37 -11.82 -11.00
CA ARG A 389 -0.49 -12.26 -12.40
C ARG A 389 -1.40 -11.33 -13.21
N TYR A 390 -2.57 -11.01 -12.68
CA TYR A 390 -3.57 -10.20 -13.41
C TYR A 390 -3.44 -8.69 -13.17
N PHE A 391 -2.81 -8.28 -12.08
CA PHE A 391 -2.70 -6.89 -11.64
C PHE A 391 -1.26 -6.42 -11.47
N ASN A 392 -0.29 -6.98 -12.23
CA ASN A 392 1.07 -6.44 -12.31
C ASN A 392 1.05 -5.04 -12.93
N THR A 393 0.77 -4.06 -12.09
CA THR A 393 0.47 -2.69 -12.45
C THR A 393 0.97 -1.76 -11.33
N PRO A 394 1.05 -0.45 -11.59
CA PRO A 394 1.37 0.54 -10.55
C PRO A 394 0.28 0.71 -9.48
N LEU A 395 -0.63 -0.26 -9.30
CA LEU A 395 -1.50 -0.39 -8.13
C LEU A 395 -0.89 -1.28 -7.02
N SER A 396 0.32 -1.80 -7.27
CA SER A 396 1.09 -2.60 -6.32
C SER A 396 2.49 -2.01 -6.17
N ALA A 397 2.91 -1.76 -4.93
CA ALA A 397 4.31 -1.49 -4.61
C ALA A 397 5.07 -2.83 -4.63
N GLN A 398 6.25 -2.85 -5.23
CA GLN A 398 6.98 -4.07 -5.54
C GLN A 398 8.46 -3.96 -5.15
N PHE A 399 9.03 -5.02 -4.62
CA PHE A 399 10.46 -5.10 -4.36
C PHE A 399 10.99 -6.48 -4.73
N PRO A 400 12.07 -6.60 -5.51
CA PRO A 400 12.61 -7.91 -5.91
C PRO A 400 13.01 -8.73 -4.69
N TYR A 401 12.68 -10.02 -4.70
CA TYR A 401 13.16 -10.93 -3.66
C TYR A 401 14.67 -11.11 -3.76
N PHE A 402 15.35 -11.19 -2.60
CA PHE A 402 16.78 -11.53 -2.58
C PHE A 402 17.01 -13.02 -2.84
N ARG A 403 16.02 -13.85 -2.51
CA ARG A 403 16.02 -15.28 -2.78
C ARG A 403 14.86 -15.62 -3.70
N TYR A 404 15.08 -16.53 -4.63
CA TYR A 404 13.98 -16.96 -5.49
C TYR A 404 12.94 -17.70 -4.64
N ILE A 405 11.72 -17.17 -4.64
CA ILE A 405 10.56 -17.82 -4.07
C ILE A 405 9.76 -18.43 -5.22
N TYR A 406 9.24 -19.62 -5.01
CA TYR A 406 8.42 -20.33 -5.99
C TYR A 406 7.30 -19.42 -6.53
N LYS A 407 7.25 -19.25 -7.87
CA LYS A 407 6.29 -18.40 -8.59
C LYS A 407 6.26 -16.91 -8.21
N LYS A 408 7.18 -16.43 -7.38
CA LYS A 408 7.22 -15.03 -6.97
C LYS A 408 8.61 -14.45 -7.21
N LYS A 409 8.68 -13.39 -8.03
CA LYS A 409 9.90 -12.61 -8.25
C LYS A 409 10.05 -11.44 -7.29
N CYS A 410 8.94 -10.85 -6.89
CA CYS A 410 8.92 -9.67 -6.03
C CYS A 410 7.97 -9.85 -4.85
N ALA A 411 8.41 -9.33 -3.71
CA ALA A 411 7.52 -8.93 -2.65
C ALA A 411 6.62 -7.83 -3.20
N TRP A 412 5.36 -7.84 -2.81
CA TRP A 412 4.45 -6.79 -3.21
C TRP A 412 3.42 -6.51 -2.13
N VAL A 413 2.97 -5.26 -2.10
CA VAL A 413 1.88 -4.80 -1.24
C VAL A 413 0.93 -3.97 -2.10
N SER A 414 -0.37 -4.21 -1.96
CA SER A 414 -1.36 -3.38 -2.65
C SER A 414 -1.29 -1.94 -2.15
N ILE A 415 -1.34 -0.96 -3.05
CA ILE A 415 -1.39 0.45 -2.64
C ILE A 415 -2.63 0.75 -1.82
N PHE A 416 -3.74 0.03 -2.00
CA PHE A 416 -4.94 0.24 -1.18
C PHE A 416 -4.70 -0.11 0.30
N ASN A 417 -3.88 -1.13 0.57
CA ASN A 417 -3.46 -1.49 1.93
C ASN A 417 -2.57 -0.40 2.57
N LEU A 418 -1.94 0.45 1.75
CA LEU A 418 -1.13 1.59 2.18
C LEU A 418 -1.96 2.89 2.28
N LEU A 419 -2.94 3.02 1.37
CA LEU A 419 -3.78 4.19 1.19
C LEU A 419 -4.70 4.42 2.39
N PHE A 420 -5.33 3.36 2.89
CA PHE A 420 -6.27 3.43 4.01
C PHE A 420 -5.58 3.86 5.33
N PRO A 421 -4.46 3.25 5.75
CA PRO A 421 -3.60 3.81 6.79
C PRO A 421 -3.20 5.27 6.54
N GLY A 422 -2.87 5.62 5.29
CA GLY A 422 -2.54 6.99 4.90
C GLY A 422 -3.67 7.99 5.12
N PHE A 423 -4.92 7.62 4.83
CA PHE A 423 -6.08 8.45 5.14
C PHE A 423 -6.25 8.69 6.64
N PHE A 424 -6.05 7.65 7.45
CA PHE A 424 -6.15 7.75 8.89
C PHE A 424 -4.99 8.56 9.49
N LEU A 425 -3.75 8.35 9.06
CA LEU A 425 -2.60 9.18 9.44
C LEU A 425 -2.82 10.65 9.07
N GLY A 426 -3.35 10.91 7.87
CA GLY A 426 -3.70 12.27 7.47
C GLY A 426 -4.76 12.91 8.37
N TYR A 427 -5.73 12.13 8.86
CA TYR A 427 -6.72 12.58 9.85
C TYR A 427 -6.07 12.90 11.19
N VAL A 428 -5.25 11.98 11.70
CA VAL A 428 -4.59 12.12 12.99
C VAL A 428 -3.61 13.30 13.02
N ASN A 429 -2.81 13.50 11.97
CA ASN A 429 -1.94 14.67 11.80
C ASN A 429 -2.73 16.00 11.86
N ARG A 430 -3.95 16.05 11.27
CA ARG A 430 -4.81 17.24 11.38
C ARG A 430 -5.30 17.46 12.81
N PHE A 431 -5.65 16.40 13.52
CA PHE A 431 -6.03 16.48 14.94
C PHE A 431 -4.87 16.97 15.80
N ASP A 432 -3.67 16.45 15.56
CA ASP A 432 -2.45 16.85 16.24
C ASP A 432 -2.15 18.35 16.02
N LYS A 433 -2.27 18.85 14.79
CA LYS A 433 -2.14 20.28 14.49
C LYS A 433 -3.18 21.15 15.20
N HIS A 434 -4.41 20.65 15.37
CA HIS A 434 -5.44 21.36 16.15
C HIS A 434 -5.04 21.50 17.61
N LYS A 435 -4.46 20.44 18.17
CA LYS A 435 -4.05 20.36 19.56
C LYS A 435 -2.64 20.89 19.81
N GLN A 436 -1.94 21.30 18.75
CA GLN A 436 -0.52 21.68 18.78
C GLN A 436 0.36 20.57 19.39
N THR A 437 0.05 19.31 19.08
CA THR A 437 0.82 18.12 19.48
C THR A 437 1.27 17.31 18.27
N TYR A 438 2.11 16.30 18.49
CA TYR A 438 2.50 15.27 17.50
C TYR A 438 2.29 13.85 18.03
N VAL A 439 1.58 13.74 19.15
CA VAL A 439 1.48 12.51 19.94
C VAL A 439 0.68 11.47 19.17
N TYR A 440 -0.45 11.87 18.59
CA TYR A 440 -1.33 10.92 17.93
C TYR A 440 -0.74 10.40 16.61
N GLU A 441 -0.06 11.24 15.83
CA GLU A 441 0.60 10.87 14.57
C GLU A 441 1.70 9.83 14.82
N ILE A 442 2.54 10.06 15.85
CA ILE A 442 3.58 9.11 16.27
C ILE A 442 2.96 7.79 16.72
N ILE A 443 1.89 7.83 17.53
CA ILE A 443 1.23 6.61 18.02
C ILE A 443 0.55 5.85 16.88
N ALA A 444 -0.13 6.55 15.97
CA ALA A 444 -0.73 5.95 14.78
C ALA A 444 0.34 5.29 13.90
N PHE A 445 1.48 5.95 13.71
CA PHE A 445 2.61 5.39 12.97
C PHE A 445 3.18 4.14 13.63
N PHE A 446 3.33 4.14 14.96
CA PHE A 446 3.75 2.96 15.70
C PHE A 446 2.73 1.82 15.59
N GLY A 447 1.43 2.13 15.69
CA GLY A 447 0.35 1.18 15.46
C GLY A 447 0.38 0.55 14.06
N LEU A 448 0.69 1.35 13.03
CA LEU A 448 0.88 0.88 11.66
C LEU A 448 2.05 -0.10 11.57
N LEU A 449 3.22 0.27 12.11
CA LEU A 449 4.43 -0.55 12.08
C LEU A 449 4.22 -1.88 12.79
N VAL A 450 3.65 -1.84 14.00
CA VAL A 450 3.31 -3.04 14.77
C VAL A 450 2.30 -3.93 14.03
N GLY A 451 1.29 -3.32 13.39
CA GLY A 451 0.33 -4.06 12.58
C GLY A 451 0.95 -4.73 11.35
N LEU A 452 1.87 -4.06 10.67
CA LEU A 452 2.60 -4.66 9.54
C LEU A 452 3.50 -5.82 10.00
N ILE A 453 4.19 -5.68 11.14
CA ILE A 453 4.98 -6.77 11.73
C ILE A 453 4.07 -7.97 12.06
N PHE A 454 2.94 -7.75 12.75
CA PHE A 454 2.02 -8.82 13.07
C PHE A 454 1.46 -9.50 11.82
N TRP A 455 1.11 -8.73 10.80
CA TRP A 455 0.65 -9.27 9.53
C TRP A 455 1.70 -10.19 8.89
N VAL A 456 2.98 -9.78 8.82
CA VAL A 456 4.06 -10.62 8.29
C VAL A 456 4.25 -11.89 9.13
N LEU A 457 4.22 -11.77 10.45
CA LEU A 457 4.34 -12.93 11.35
C LEU A 457 3.19 -13.92 11.14
N ILE A 458 1.96 -13.43 11.00
CA ILE A 458 0.79 -14.27 10.75
C ILE A 458 0.87 -14.92 9.36
N GLN A 459 1.28 -14.18 8.33
CA GLN A 459 1.50 -14.73 6.98
C GLN A 459 2.59 -15.80 6.94
N TYR A 460 3.57 -15.71 7.84
CA TYR A 460 4.62 -16.70 8.00
C TYR A 460 4.13 -17.97 8.71
N ILE A 461 3.30 -17.82 9.75
CA ILE A 461 2.77 -18.94 10.55
C ILE A 461 1.64 -19.67 9.82
N PHE A 462 0.75 -18.93 9.18
CA PHE A 462 -0.47 -19.46 8.59
C PHE A 462 -0.38 -19.51 7.07
N SER A 463 -0.81 -20.63 6.48
CA SER A 463 -0.86 -20.79 5.03
C SER A 463 -1.97 -19.95 4.37
N PHE A 464 -2.93 -19.46 5.14
CA PHE A 464 -4.04 -18.67 4.64
C PHE A 464 -3.70 -17.16 4.61
N PRO A 465 -3.83 -16.47 3.46
CA PRO A 465 -3.43 -15.08 3.35
C PRO A 465 -4.47 -14.16 3.98
N LEU A 466 -4.20 -13.64 5.18
CA LEU A 466 -5.07 -12.65 5.81
C LEU A 466 -4.83 -11.24 5.25
N PRO A 467 -5.90 -10.45 4.99
CA PRO A 467 -5.78 -9.05 4.57
C PRO A 467 -4.97 -8.21 5.55
N THR A 468 -4.11 -7.35 5.01
CA THR A 468 -3.25 -6.46 5.80
C THR A 468 -4.07 -5.43 6.60
N SER A 469 -5.21 -4.99 6.08
CA SER A 469 -6.11 -3.99 6.67
C SER A 469 -6.56 -4.37 8.09
N ILE A 470 -6.83 -5.66 8.34
CA ILE A 470 -7.25 -6.17 9.66
C ILE A 470 -6.21 -5.90 10.74
N PHE A 471 -4.93 -5.93 10.39
CA PHE A 471 -3.85 -5.71 11.35
C PHE A 471 -3.54 -4.24 11.48
N THR A 472 -3.35 -3.55 10.35
CA THR A 472 -2.90 -2.15 10.35
C THR A 472 -3.98 -1.21 10.86
N GLU A 473 -5.18 -1.24 10.28
CA GLU A 473 -6.24 -0.29 10.61
C GLU A 473 -6.73 -0.47 12.05
N VAL A 474 -6.93 -1.72 12.47
CA VAL A 474 -7.39 -2.03 13.84
C VAL A 474 -6.37 -1.54 14.87
N LEU A 475 -5.08 -1.84 14.68
CA LEU A 475 -4.06 -1.44 15.66
C LEU A 475 -3.83 0.07 15.67
N MET A 476 -3.85 0.74 14.52
CA MET A 476 -3.77 2.21 14.44
C MET A 476 -4.94 2.88 15.15
N ILE A 477 -6.17 2.43 14.88
CA ILE A 477 -7.38 2.99 15.48
C ILE A 477 -7.42 2.71 16.98
N LEU A 478 -7.11 1.47 17.40
CA LEU A 478 -7.14 1.08 18.79
C LEU A 478 -6.11 1.87 19.62
N THR A 479 -4.86 1.93 19.17
CA THR A 479 -3.79 2.64 19.90
C THR A 479 -4.08 4.14 20.02
N THR A 480 -4.53 4.79 18.95
CA THR A 480 -4.90 6.22 18.99
C THR A 480 -6.15 6.48 19.83
N ALA A 481 -7.16 5.61 19.78
CA ALA A 481 -8.34 5.69 20.61
C ALA A 481 -8.03 5.54 22.10
N LEU A 482 -7.16 4.58 22.47
CA LEU A 482 -6.74 4.39 23.86
C LEU A 482 -6.05 5.64 24.42
N VAL A 483 -5.18 6.27 23.63
CA VAL A 483 -4.53 7.52 24.04
C VAL A 483 -5.52 8.68 24.10
N ALA A 484 -6.48 8.75 23.19
CA ALA A 484 -7.55 9.75 23.26
C ALA A 484 -8.42 9.59 24.51
N VAL A 485 -8.69 8.35 24.94
CA VAL A 485 -9.39 8.05 26.19
C VAL A 485 -8.53 8.47 27.39
N GLN A 486 -7.25 8.09 27.41
CA GLN A 486 -6.33 8.45 28.49
C GLN A 486 -6.20 9.97 28.68
N ARG A 487 -6.23 10.74 27.59
CA ARG A 487 -6.14 12.21 27.60
C ARG A 487 -7.49 12.91 27.80
N ASN A 488 -8.59 12.17 27.97
CA ASN A 488 -9.97 12.70 28.00
C ASN A 488 -10.36 13.52 26.75
N GLU A 489 -9.80 13.19 25.60
CA GLU A 489 -10.06 13.85 24.31
C GLU A 489 -10.91 13.01 23.35
N PHE A 490 -11.32 11.82 23.79
CA PHE A 490 -12.03 10.85 22.95
C PHE A 490 -13.29 11.41 22.30
N ASN A 491 -14.09 12.22 22.99
CA ASN A 491 -15.32 12.78 22.39
C ASN A 491 -15.00 13.71 21.20
N ILE A 492 -13.98 14.55 21.31
CA ILE A 492 -13.55 15.47 20.24
C ILE A 492 -12.94 14.67 19.08
N PHE A 493 -12.12 13.67 19.39
CA PHE A 493 -11.52 12.76 18.41
C PHE A 493 -12.58 11.88 17.72
N TYR A 494 -13.63 11.47 18.43
CA TYR A 494 -14.70 10.64 17.87
C TYR A 494 -15.60 11.42 16.92
N THR A 495 -16.02 12.62 17.35
CA THR A 495 -16.97 13.47 16.62
C THR A 495 -16.33 14.24 15.47
N GLY A 496 -15.05 14.62 15.59
CA GLY A 496 -14.36 15.40 14.57
C GLY A 496 -14.67 16.90 14.59
N ASN A 497 -15.23 17.42 15.70
CA ASN A 497 -15.66 18.83 15.81
C ASN A 497 -14.53 19.89 15.65
N PHE A 498 -13.27 19.46 15.53
CA PHE A 498 -12.11 20.31 15.27
C PHE A 498 -11.86 20.58 13.78
N TYR A 499 -12.45 19.75 12.90
CA TYR A 499 -12.12 19.70 11.48
C TYR A 499 -12.46 21.00 10.74
N ASP A 500 -13.57 21.65 11.11
CA ASP A 500 -14.07 22.86 10.44
C ASP A 500 -13.18 24.09 10.70
N GLN A 501 -12.51 24.18 11.85
CA GLN A 501 -11.75 25.39 12.22
C GLN A 501 -10.41 25.50 11.49
N ILE A 502 -9.67 24.39 11.33
CA ILE A 502 -8.35 24.36 10.66
C ILE A 502 -8.44 24.64 9.16
N LEU A 503 -9.58 24.25 8.57
CA LEU A 503 -9.77 24.29 7.14
C LEU A 503 -10.49 25.55 6.67
N MET A 504 -11.34 26.15 7.51
CA MET A 504 -12.01 27.42 7.19
C MET A 504 -11.06 28.62 7.20
N ASP A 505 -9.95 28.57 7.95
CA ASP A 505 -8.98 29.67 7.96
C ASP A 505 -7.53 29.15 8.13
N PRO A 506 -6.90 28.66 7.04
CA PRO A 506 -5.55 28.10 7.09
C PRO A 506 -4.45 29.15 7.33
N PHE A 507 -4.80 30.44 7.37
CA PHE A 507 -3.86 31.56 7.60
C PHE A 507 -4.00 32.17 8.99
N LYS A 508 -5.14 32.00 9.67
CA LYS A 508 -5.31 32.51 11.04
C LYS A 508 -4.26 32.01 12.02
N ASN A 509 -3.86 30.74 11.91
CA ASN A 509 -2.88 30.16 12.82
C ASN A 509 -1.45 30.64 12.54
N ASP A 510 -1.08 30.90 11.28
CA ASP A 510 0.25 31.40 10.94
C ASP A 510 0.40 32.89 11.34
N ILE A 511 -0.70 33.65 11.36
CA ILE A 511 -0.75 35.04 11.82
C ILE A 511 -0.81 35.12 13.36
N ALA A 512 -1.56 34.22 14.02
CA ALA A 512 -1.61 34.14 15.48
C ALA A 512 -0.29 33.64 16.11
N LEU A 513 0.50 32.84 15.38
CA LEU A 513 1.87 32.46 15.77
C LEU A 513 2.89 33.60 15.60
N GLN A 514 2.55 34.67 14.88
CA GLN A 514 3.37 35.88 14.78
C GLN A 514 2.98 36.95 15.80
N GLU A 515 1.89 36.77 16.56
CA GLU A 515 1.70 37.57 17.77
C GLU A 515 2.78 37.14 18.76
N PRO A 516 3.60 38.09 19.29
CA PRO A 516 4.65 37.75 20.22
C PRO A 516 3.99 37.07 21.42
N THR A 517 4.26 35.78 21.59
CA THR A 517 3.96 35.07 22.82
C THR A 517 4.67 35.87 23.91
N THR A 518 3.91 36.64 24.68
CA THR A 518 4.43 37.27 25.89
C THR A 518 4.81 36.13 26.80
N LEU A 519 6.09 35.79 26.78
CA LEU A 519 6.74 34.98 27.77
C LEU A 519 6.50 35.68 29.11
N GLU A 520 5.45 35.26 29.82
CA GLU A 520 5.34 35.47 31.25
C GLU A 520 6.46 34.66 31.90
N MET A 521 7.66 35.23 31.91
CA MET A 521 8.69 34.79 32.84
C MET A 521 8.19 35.13 34.23
N PHE A 522 7.86 34.07 34.96
CA PHE A 522 7.67 34.09 36.40
C PHE A 522 8.79 34.90 37.07
N GLY A 523 8.39 35.99 37.72
CA GLY A 523 8.94 36.48 38.98
C GLY A 523 10.44 36.80 39.00
N LEU A 524 10.78 38.01 38.58
CA LEU A 524 11.61 38.93 39.38
C LEU A 524 11.42 40.34 38.82
N GLY A 525 11.03 41.25 39.71
CA GLY A 525 10.46 42.56 39.37
C GLY A 525 11.36 43.46 38.55
N SER A 526 10.87 43.88 37.39
CA SER A 526 10.83 45.28 36.93
C SER A 526 10.18 45.31 35.56
N THR A 527 8.90 45.63 35.47
CA THR A 527 8.21 45.87 34.19
C THR A 527 8.66 47.21 33.62
N THR A 528 9.66 47.22 32.74
CA THR A 528 9.85 48.32 31.79
C THR A 528 8.91 48.11 30.61
N GLN A 529 7.83 48.88 30.56
CA GLN A 529 7.00 49.00 29.36
C GLN A 529 7.82 49.68 28.26
N VAL A 530 8.19 48.93 27.22
CA VAL A 530 8.67 49.53 25.97
C VAL A 530 7.44 49.97 25.19
N ILE A 531 6.96 51.18 25.49
CA ILE A 531 6.02 51.90 24.63
C ILE A 531 6.82 52.32 23.39
N LYS A 532 6.62 51.62 22.27
CA LYS A 532 7.01 52.13 20.96
C LYS A 532 6.13 53.33 20.64
N LYS A 533 6.68 54.50 20.91
CA LYS A 533 6.07 55.81 20.66
C LYS A 533 6.47 56.23 19.24
N ASP A 534 5.61 55.96 18.27
CA ASP A 534 5.62 56.69 17.00
C ASP A 534 4.34 57.55 16.93
N THR A 535 4.59 58.84 17.15
CA THR A 535 3.92 60.05 16.60
C THR A 535 3.16 59.78 15.28
N THR A 536 2.01 60.36 14.92
CA THR A 536 1.29 61.60 15.28
C THR A 536 -0.05 61.61 14.52
N GLN A 537 -1.02 62.39 14.99
CA GLN A 537 -2.30 62.81 14.38
C GLN A 537 -3.57 62.04 14.80
N GLN A 538 -4.22 62.53 15.86
CA GLN A 538 -5.58 63.09 15.75
C GLN A 538 -5.94 63.82 17.05
N GLN A 539 -5.88 65.15 16.97
CA GLN A 539 -6.61 66.05 17.86
C GLN A 539 -8.10 66.04 17.48
N ASP A 540 -8.91 66.38 18.48
CA ASP A 540 -10.33 66.70 18.42
C ASP A 540 -11.31 65.53 18.29
N LEU A 541 -11.98 65.18 19.41
CA LEU A 541 -13.36 65.63 19.61
C LEU A 541 -13.85 65.32 21.05
N VAL A 542 -14.19 66.41 21.75
CA VAL A 542 -15.39 66.63 22.57
C VAL A 542 -15.49 65.95 23.95
N SER A 543 -15.49 66.83 24.95
CA SER A 543 -15.97 66.69 26.30
C SER A 543 -17.49 66.90 26.42
N ARG A 544 -18.08 66.23 27.43
CA ARG A 544 -19.44 66.28 28.04
C ARG A 544 -20.05 64.87 27.97
N GLY A 545 -20.18 64.11 29.05
CA GLY A 545 -20.75 64.46 30.35
C GLY A 545 -22.17 63.92 30.38
N ASP A 546 -22.38 62.76 31.02
CA ASP A 546 -23.51 62.51 31.93
C ASP A 546 -23.49 61.08 32.52
N GLN A 547 -23.39 61.09 33.85
CA GLN A 547 -23.97 60.24 34.90
C GLN A 547 -24.59 58.86 34.54
N GLY A 548 -24.13 57.84 35.27
CA GLY A 548 -24.81 56.56 35.46
C GLY A 548 -24.16 55.75 36.58
N LEU A 549 -24.78 55.78 37.76
CA LEU A 549 -24.34 55.24 39.06
C LEU A 549 -24.70 53.74 39.24
N ILE A 550 -23.80 53.01 39.94
CA ILE A 550 -24.02 51.91 40.93
C ILE A 550 -24.45 50.50 40.41
N PHE A 551 -23.59 49.48 40.62
CA PHE A 551 -23.71 48.52 41.74
C PHE A 551 -22.44 47.68 41.92
N ASN A 552 -21.98 47.65 43.17
CA ASN A 552 -20.94 46.80 43.73
C ASN A 552 -21.60 45.56 44.35
N SER A 553 -20.91 44.41 44.36
CA SER A 553 -20.87 43.40 45.45
C SER A 553 -20.72 41.94 44.95
N GLN A 554 -19.77 41.22 45.59
CA GLN A 554 -19.71 39.76 45.80
C GLN A 554 -19.41 38.92 44.53
N LEU A 555 -18.21 38.37 44.28
CA LEU A 555 -17.19 37.79 45.16
C LEU A 555 -17.74 36.67 46.08
N PHE A 556 -18.41 35.70 45.48
CA PHE A 556 -18.45 34.30 45.93
C PHE A 556 -17.10 33.66 45.54
N VAL A 557 -16.23 33.11 46.38
CA VAL A 557 -16.36 32.28 47.61
C VAL A 557 -17.39 31.17 47.44
N GLY A 558 -16.90 30.02 46.98
CA GLY A 558 -17.65 28.77 46.84
C GLY A 558 -16.71 27.58 46.77
N LEU A 559 -16.06 27.30 47.89
CA LEU A 559 -15.32 26.06 48.16
C LEU A 559 -16.24 24.85 47.98
N ALA A 560 -15.83 23.93 47.10
CA ALA A 560 -16.24 22.53 47.17
C ALA A 560 -15.51 21.90 48.35
N SER A 561 -16.24 21.69 49.45
CA SER A 561 -15.83 20.88 50.59
C SER A 561 -16.59 19.56 50.56
N ILE A 562 -15.88 18.44 50.40
CA ILE A 562 -16.35 17.13 50.85
C ILE A 562 -15.19 16.42 51.56
N ASN A 563 -15.30 16.43 52.88
CA ASN A 563 -14.79 15.53 53.91
C ASN A 563 -13.98 14.29 53.48
N ARG A 564 -12.80 14.13 54.09
CA ARG A 564 -12.45 12.93 54.88
C ARG A 564 -11.50 13.29 56.04
N PRO A 565 -11.63 12.64 57.21
CA PRO A 565 -11.10 13.16 58.47
C PRO A 565 -9.70 12.64 58.82
N GLN A 566 -9.03 13.48 59.62
CA GLN A 566 -8.16 13.18 60.77
C GLN A 566 -7.13 12.04 60.65
N GLN A 567 -5.86 12.42 60.74
CA GLN A 567 -5.05 12.05 61.90
C GLN A 567 -3.97 13.09 62.19
N GLN A 568 -4.08 13.70 63.37
CA GLN A 568 -3.06 14.53 64.02
C GLN A 568 -1.97 13.63 64.63
N SER A 569 -0.72 14.05 64.52
CA SER A 569 0.25 14.15 65.63
C SER A 569 1.49 14.84 65.07
N ASN A 570 1.72 16.11 65.40
CA ASN A 570 2.45 16.61 66.57
C ASN A 570 3.99 16.43 66.49
N VAL A 571 4.65 17.58 66.46
CA VAL A 571 5.79 17.94 67.34
C VAL A 571 7.15 17.33 67.00
N LEU A 572 8.09 18.13 66.46
CA LEU A 572 9.18 18.80 67.22
C LEU A 572 10.17 19.49 66.26
N GLN A 573 10.51 20.73 66.62
CA GLN A 573 11.71 21.43 66.19
C GLN A 573 12.96 20.68 66.68
N SER A 574 14.00 20.58 65.85
CA SER A 574 15.37 20.84 66.32
C SER A 574 16.32 21.08 65.16
N LYS A 575 17.00 22.22 65.24
CA LYS A 575 18.29 22.52 64.62
C LYS A 575 19.29 21.37 64.81
N SER A 576 20.06 21.06 63.78
CA SER A 576 21.50 20.78 63.93
C SER A 576 22.21 20.88 62.58
N GLN A 577 23.04 21.92 62.47
CA GLN A 577 24.20 21.95 61.57
C GLN A 577 25.09 20.75 61.87
N TYR A 578 25.68 20.14 60.84
CA TYR A 578 27.09 19.70 60.86
C TYR A 578 27.60 19.61 59.42
N GLN A 579 28.50 20.54 59.06
CA GLN A 579 29.58 20.29 58.11
C GLN A 579 30.53 19.27 58.76
N TYR A 580 31.09 18.31 58.00
CA TYR A 580 32.53 18.08 57.90
C TYR A 580 32.88 17.03 56.83
N HIS A 581 33.74 17.47 55.91
CA HIS A 581 34.83 16.83 55.15
C HIS A 581 34.82 15.39 54.59
N ASN A 582 35.28 15.39 53.33
CA ASN A 582 36.30 14.53 52.68
C ASN A 582 35.98 13.05 52.44
N TYR A 583 35.79 12.70 51.16
CA TYR A 583 36.86 12.17 50.30
C TYR A 583 36.64 12.58 48.86
#